data_AF-A0A2V5MG51-F1
#
_entry.id   AF-A0A2V5MG51-F1
#
_cell.length_a   1.000
_cell.length_b   1.000
_cell.length_c   1.000
_cell.angle_alpha   90.00
_cell.angle_beta   90.00
_cell.angle_gamma   90.00
#
_symmetry.space_group_name_H-M   'P 1'
#
loop_
_entity.id
_entity.type
_entity.pdbx_description
1 polymer ?
#
loop_
_entity_poly.entity_id
_entity_poly.type
_entity_poly.pdbx_seq_one_letter_code
_entity_poly.pdbx_strand_id
1 'polypeptide(L)'
;HNAETIADIAAKYAKYNGRRKPELLEAGTFSLENYCEADRVLTEWTVITEQAEGIYAKLPNSARDAFYELVLYPTKASAMVNELYIAAAKNRFYAARGDPRANEFARQTRELFRQDAELSDYYNHKLANGKWNHMMDQTHIGYTGWQQPDSNAIPSVLEVANSTPPERVAESSAPKAQPAKLTAPRRSLGSVDGPRTDALSHDDFSGDGEERDAAAGFSSPGISDVADQHWRRGGDADFIAVLKLQS
;
A
#
# COMPACT_ATOMS: atom_id res chain seq x y z
N HIS A 1 -7.67 10.70 -31.89
CA HIS A 1 -6.32 10.62 -31.27
C HIS A 1 -6.22 9.61 -30.12
N ASN A 2 -7.31 9.19 -29.45
CA ASN A 2 -7.21 8.17 -28.38
C ASN A 2 -7.35 6.70 -28.84
N ALA A 3 -7.71 6.44 -30.10
CA ALA A 3 -8.09 5.10 -30.55
C ALA A 3 -7.01 4.03 -30.33
N GLU A 4 -5.74 4.34 -30.62
CA GLU A 4 -4.62 3.41 -30.41
C GLU A 4 -4.42 3.09 -28.91
N THR A 5 -4.46 4.10 -28.04
CA THR A 5 -4.34 3.90 -26.59
C THR A 5 -5.50 3.08 -26.04
N ILE A 6 -6.73 3.31 -26.51
CA ILE A 6 -7.89 2.53 -26.10
C ILE A 6 -7.75 1.07 -26.53
N ALA A 7 -7.29 0.82 -27.77
CA ALA A 7 -7.04 -0.52 -28.25
C ALA A 7 -5.92 -1.23 -27.46
N ASP A 8 -4.87 -0.51 -27.07
CA ASP A 8 -3.78 -1.04 -26.25
C ASP A 8 -4.26 -1.41 -24.83
N ILE A 9 -5.06 -0.55 -24.19
CA ILE A 9 -5.71 -0.87 -22.90
C ILE A 9 -6.58 -2.12 -23.05
N ALA A 10 -7.39 -2.18 -24.11
CA ALA A 10 -8.26 -3.31 -24.39
C ALA A 10 -7.48 -4.64 -24.54
N ALA A 11 -6.39 -4.61 -25.31
CA ALA A 11 -5.53 -5.77 -25.49
C ALA A 11 -4.82 -6.16 -24.19
N LYS A 12 -4.37 -5.19 -23.39
CA LYS A 12 -3.65 -5.44 -22.13
C LYS A 12 -4.56 -6.02 -21.06
N TYR A 13 -5.76 -5.47 -20.82
CA TYR A 13 -6.67 -6.05 -19.81
C TYR A 13 -6.98 -7.51 -20.17
N ALA A 14 -7.25 -7.80 -21.45
CA ALA A 14 -7.56 -9.15 -21.90
C ALA A 14 -6.35 -10.08 -21.72
N LYS A 15 -5.16 -9.63 -22.09
CA LYS A 15 -3.90 -10.36 -21.86
C LYS A 15 -3.67 -10.62 -20.37
N TYR A 16 -3.92 -9.65 -19.51
CA TYR A 16 -3.63 -9.75 -18.08
C TYR A 16 -4.61 -10.70 -17.39
N ASN A 17 -5.91 -10.63 -17.72
CA ASN A 17 -6.89 -11.63 -17.28
C ASN A 17 -6.63 -13.03 -17.88
N GLY A 18 -5.92 -13.09 -19.01
CA GLY A 18 -5.43 -14.34 -19.58
C GLY A 18 -4.31 -15.01 -18.78
N ARG A 19 -3.59 -14.28 -17.91
CA ARG A 19 -2.56 -14.85 -17.01
C ARG A 19 -3.20 -15.75 -15.96
N ARG A 20 -4.27 -15.23 -15.34
CA ARG A 20 -5.09 -15.93 -14.36
C ARG A 20 -6.46 -15.26 -14.35
N LYS A 21 -7.52 -16.06 -14.44
CA LYS A 21 -8.89 -15.56 -14.36
C LYS A 21 -9.14 -14.93 -12.97
N PRO A 22 -9.93 -13.86 -12.86
CA PRO A 22 -10.20 -13.20 -11.58
C PRO A 22 -10.71 -14.17 -10.49
N GLU A 23 -11.58 -15.11 -10.84
CA GLU A 23 -12.16 -16.10 -9.92
C GLU A 23 -11.13 -17.13 -9.43
N LEU A 24 -10.00 -17.26 -10.12
CA LEU A 24 -8.91 -18.18 -9.80
C LEU A 24 -7.72 -17.48 -9.13
N LEU A 25 -7.85 -16.18 -8.84
CA LEU A 25 -6.86 -15.43 -8.08
C LEU A 25 -6.94 -15.80 -6.60
N GLU A 26 -5.75 -15.91 -6.02
CA GLU A 26 -5.55 -16.12 -4.59
C GLU A 26 -4.29 -15.38 -4.12
N ALA A 27 -4.14 -15.23 -2.81
CA ALA A 27 -3.00 -14.52 -2.20
C ALA A 27 -1.63 -15.15 -2.55
N GLY A 28 -1.59 -16.42 -3.00
CA GLY A 28 -0.37 -17.08 -3.45
C GLY A 28 -0.06 -16.96 -4.94
N THR A 29 -0.90 -16.26 -5.73
CA THR A 29 -0.80 -16.28 -7.20
C THR A 29 0.48 -15.63 -7.71
N PHE A 30 0.85 -14.48 -7.14
CA PHE A 30 2.02 -13.71 -7.55
C PHE A 30 3.04 -13.68 -6.40
N SER A 31 4.30 -13.91 -6.73
CA SER A 31 5.37 -13.94 -5.75
C SER A 31 5.65 -12.55 -5.17
N LEU A 32 5.66 -12.47 -3.83
CA LEU A 32 6.11 -11.27 -3.11
C LEU A 32 7.64 -11.21 -2.96
N GLU A 33 8.31 -12.35 -3.05
CA GLU A 33 9.74 -12.48 -2.72
C GLU A 33 10.61 -12.59 -3.97
N ASN A 34 10.09 -13.16 -5.05
CA ASN A 34 10.87 -13.40 -6.26
C ASN A 34 10.55 -12.37 -7.34
N TYR A 35 11.62 -11.81 -7.93
CA TYR A 35 11.57 -10.97 -9.15
C TYR A 35 10.64 -9.75 -9.07
N CYS A 36 10.30 -9.29 -7.87
CA CYS A 36 9.30 -8.23 -7.64
C CYS A 36 7.99 -8.48 -8.41
N GLU A 37 7.58 -9.75 -8.54
CA GLU A 37 6.50 -10.13 -9.44
C GLU A 37 5.18 -9.45 -9.09
N ALA A 38 4.76 -9.52 -7.82
CA ALA A 38 3.53 -8.90 -7.37
C ALA A 38 3.52 -7.38 -7.61
N ASP A 39 4.61 -6.67 -7.27
CA ASP A 39 4.69 -5.22 -7.45
C ASP A 39 4.71 -4.82 -8.92
N ARG A 40 5.37 -5.61 -9.78
CA ARG A 40 5.35 -5.39 -11.23
C ARG A 40 3.95 -5.60 -11.81
N VAL A 41 3.25 -6.67 -11.40
CA VAL A 41 1.87 -6.93 -11.83
C VAL A 41 0.94 -5.80 -11.40
N LEU A 42 1.05 -5.32 -10.16
CA LEU A 42 0.27 -4.16 -9.72
C LEU A 42 0.58 -2.93 -10.56
N THR A 43 1.85 -2.61 -10.78
CA THR A 43 2.26 -1.46 -11.59
C THR A 43 1.69 -1.54 -13.00
N GLU A 44 1.72 -2.72 -13.63
CA GLU A 44 1.14 -2.95 -14.96
C GLU A 44 -0.38 -2.66 -15.00
N TRP A 45 -1.12 -3.06 -13.95
CA TRP A 45 -2.55 -2.77 -13.81
C TRP A 45 -2.84 -1.30 -13.51
N THR A 46 -2.06 -0.67 -12.63
CA THR A 46 -2.18 0.75 -12.28
C THR A 46 -2.00 1.61 -13.53
N VAL A 47 -0.95 1.37 -14.32
CA VAL A 47 -0.67 2.15 -15.54
C VAL A 47 -1.85 2.15 -16.51
N ILE A 48 -2.44 0.98 -16.79
CA ILE A 48 -3.56 0.93 -17.76
C ILE A 48 -4.85 1.49 -17.18
N THR A 49 -5.07 1.38 -15.86
CA THR A 49 -6.21 1.97 -15.18
C THR A 49 -6.13 3.50 -15.21
N GLU A 50 -4.99 4.08 -14.85
CA GLU A 50 -4.77 5.52 -14.89
C GLU A 50 -4.90 6.09 -16.31
N GLN A 51 -4.41 5.37 -17.32
CA GLN A 51 -4.61 5.74 -18.72
C GLN A 51 -6.09 5.74 -19.10
N ALA A 52 -6.85 4.71 -18.70
CA ALA A 52 -8.28 4.63 -18.97
C ALA A 52 -9.05 5.77 -18.28
N GLU A 53 -8.77 6.04 -17.01
CA GLU A 53 -9.38 7.14 -16.25
C GLU A 53 -9.05 8.50 -16.86
N GLY A 54 -7.80 8.71 -17.25
CA GLY A 54 -7.35 9.94 -17.91
C GLY A 54 -8.02 10.18 -19.27
N ILE A 55 -8.35 9.12 -20.02
CA ILE A 55 -9.14 9.21 -21.24
C ILE A 55 -10.60 9.53 -20.88
N TYR A 56 -11.20 8.79 -19.95
CA TYR A 56 -12.59 8.96 -19.53
C TYR A 56 -12.89 10.40 -19.08
N ALA A 57 -12.00 11.00 -18.31
CA ALA A 57 -12.13 12.39 -17.84
C ALA A 57 -12.15 13.44 -18.97
N LYS A 58 -11.64 13.12 -20.15
CA LYS A 58 -11.54 14.02 -21.31
C LYS A 58 -12.61 13.76 -22.36
N LEU A 59 -13.39 12.68 -22.23
CA LEU A 59 -14.40 12.31 -23.22
C LEU A 59 -15.66 13.20 -23.10
N PRO A 60 -16.32 13.51 -24.23
CA PRO A 60 -17.63 14.15 -24.20
C PRO A 60 -18.67 13.23 -23.56
N ASN A 61 -19.66 13.79 -22.88
CA ASN A 61 -20.69 13.02 -22.16
C ASN A 61 -21.38 11.96 -23.02
N SER A 62 -21.57 12.22 -24.32
CA SER A 62 -22.17 11.26 -25.26
C SER A 62 -21.38 9.96 -25.46
N ALA A 63 -20.08 9.95 -25.16
CA ALA A 63 -19.21 8.79 -25.30
C ALA A 63 -18.79 8.18 -23.96
N ARG A 64 -19.10 8.84 -22.83
CA ARG A 64 -18.63 8.42 -21.50
C ARG A 64 -19.24 7.10 -21.07
N ASP A 65 -20.54 6.90 -21.24
CA ASP A 65 -21.19 5.65 -20.83
C ASP A 65 -20.60 4.45 -21.57
N ALA A 66 -20.53 4.50 -22.91
CA ALA A 66 -19.95 3.44 -23.72
C ALA A 66 -18.48 3.16 -23.37
N PHE A 67 -17.68 4.20 -23.12
CA PHE A 67 -16.29 4.02 -22.71
C PHE A 67 -16.18 3.40 -21.31
N TYR A 68 -17.06 3.80 -20.40
CA TYR A 68 -17.10 3.23 -19.05
C TYR A 68 -17.39 1.73 -19.13
N GLU A 69 -18.43 1.35 -19.87
CA GLU A 69 -18.88 -0.03 -20.04
C GLU A 69 -17.80 -0.92 -20.66
N LEU A 70 -17.19 -0.47 -21.75
CA LEU A 70 -16.37 -1.33 -22.61
C LEU A 70 -14.87 -1.32 -22.27
N VAL A 71 -14.39 -0.29 -21.55
CA VAL A 71 -12.96 -0.09 -21.35
C VAL A 71 -12.63 0.16 -19.89
N LEU A 72 -13.20 1.21 -19.28
CA LEU A 72 -12.79 1.62 -17.94
C LEU A 72 -13.22 0.59 -16.89
N TYR A 73 -14.50 0.22 -16.85
CA TYR A 73 -15.00 -0.74 -15.88
C TYR A 73 -14.25 -2.08 -15.89
N PRO A 74 -14.12 -2.80 -17.04
CA PRO A 74 -13.45 -4.10 -17.03
C PRO A 74 -11.96 -3.99 -16.66
N THR A 75 -11.29 -2.91 -17.05
CA THR A 75 -9.90 -2.67 -16.68
C THR A 75 -9.76 -2.45 -15.17
N LYS A 76 -10.60 -1.58 -14.62
CA LYS A 76 -10.58 -1.17 -13.21
C LYS A 76 -11.02 -2.29 -12.26
N ALA A 77 -12.10 -2.99 -12.58
CA ALA A 77 -12.57 -4.14 -11.82
C ALA A 77 -11.49 -5.24 -11.75
N SER A 78 -10.87 -5.57 -12.90
CA SER A 78 -9.82 -6.57 -12.95
C SER A 78 -8.58 -6.15 -12.15
N ALA A 79 -8.16 -4.88 -12.25
CA ALA A 79 -7.06 -4.34 -11.46
C ALA A 79 -7.34 -4.44 -9.96
N MET A 80 -8.55 -4.09 -9.53
CA MET A 80 -8.94 -4.07 -8.12
C MET A 80 -8.96 -5.46 -7.49
N VAL A 81 -9.44 -6.49 -8.20
CA VAL A 81 -9.37 -7.88 -7.70
C VAL A 81 -7.91 -8.36 -7.58
N ASN A 82 -7.04 -8.01 -8.54
CA ASN A 82 -5.61 -8.31 -8.44
C ASN A 82 -4.96 -7.61 -7.24
N GLU A 83 -5.28 -6.33 -7.04
CA GLU A 83 -4.78 -5.56 -5.89
C GLU A 83 -5.28 -6.12 -4.57
N LEU A 84 -6.55 -6.51 -4.49
CA LEU A 84 -7.16 -7.12 -3.31
C LEU A 84 -6.38 -8.36 -2.86
N TYR A 85 -6.09 -9.28 -3.78
CA TYR A 85 -5.37 -10.51 -3.44
C TYR A 85 -3.90 -10.27 -3.13
N ILE A 86 -3.24 -9.31 -3.78
CA ILE A 86 -1.85 -8.95 -3.46
C ILE A 86 -1.77 -8.24 -2.10
N ALA A 87 -2.74 -7.39 -1.75
CA ALA A 87 -2.84 -6.80 -0.42
C ALA A 87 -3.04 -7.88 0.65
N ALA A 88 -3.94 -8.85 0.41
CA ALA A 88 -4.13 -9.99 1.29
C ALA A 88 -2.85 -10.85 1.43
N ALA A 89 -2.08 -11.01 0.35
CA ALA A 89 -0.79 -11.69 0.37
C ALA A 89 0.22 -10.94 1.25
N LYS A 90 0.36 -9.63 1.06
CA LYS A 90 1.24 -8.77 1.85
C LYS A 90 0.85 -8.79 3.33
N ASN A 91 -0.45 -8.75 3.64
CA ASN A 91 -0.94 -8.91 5.00
C ASN A 91 -0.43 -10.20 5.64
N ARG A 92 -0.61 -11.35 4.99
CA ARG A 92 -0.15 -12.66 5.51
C ARG A 92 1.38 -12.69 5.66
N PHE A 93 2.10 -12.13 4.71
CA PHE A 93 3.56 -12.06 4.71
C PHE A 93 4.11 -11.26 5.91
N TYR A 94 3.54 -10.09 6.19
CA TYR A 94 3.94 -9.25 7.31
C TYR A 94 3.44 -9.80 8.65
N ALA A 95 2.23 -10.36 8.69
CA ALA A 95 1.66 -10.94 9.90
C ALA A 95 2.46 -12.14 10.40
N ALA A 96 2.95 -13.00 9.48
CA ALA A 96 3.82 -14.13 9.82
C ALA A 96 5.13 -13.70 10.49
N ARG A 97 5.54 -12.43 10.36
CA ARG A 97 6.74 -11.84 10.96
C ARG A 97 6.44 -10.97 12.19
N GLY A 98 5.17 -10.85 12.60
CA GLY A 98 4.76 -9.94 13.67
C GLY A 98 4.98 -8.46 13.33
N ASP A 99 5.00 -8.10 12.04
CA ASP A 99 5.22 -6.73 11.59
C ASP A 99 3.89 -5.95 11.58
N PRO A 100 3.80 -4.78 12.26
CA PRO A 100 2.59 -3.95 12.29
C PRO A 100 2.09 -3.48 10.93
N ARG A 101 2.93 -3.47 9.89
CA ARG A 101 2.51 -3.21 8.50
C ARG A 101 1.42 -4.18 8.02
N ALA A 102 1.31 -5.35 8.63
CA ALA A 102 0.20 -6.27 8.38
C ALA A 102 -1.17 -5.59 8.53
N ASN A 103 -1.33 -4.73 9.54
CA ASN A 103 -2.60 -4.07 9.85
C ASN A 103 -2.97 -3.03 8.78
N GLU A 104 -1.98 -2.41 8.13
CA GLU A 104 -2.23 -1.55 6.97
C GLU A 104 -2.77 -2.36 5.80
N PHE A 105 -2.12 -3.46 5.45
CA PHE A 105 -2.61 -4.33 4.37
C PHE A 105 -3.95 -5.01 4.71
N ALA A 106 -4.26 -5.24 5.99
CA ALA A 106 -5.58 -5.69 6.42
C ALA A 106 -6.65 -4.64 6.11
N ARG A 107 -6.40 -3.37 6.45
CA ARG A 107 -7.29 -2.25 6.10
C ARG A 107 -7.43 -2.10 4.59
N GLN A 108 -6.32 -2.10 3.85
CA GLN A 108 -6.33 -1.98 2.40
C GLN A 108 -7.15 -3.10 1.74
N THR A 109 -7.02 -4.35 2.21
CA THR A 109 -7.81 -5.47 1.69
C THR A 109 -9.32 -5.25 1.91
N ARG A 110 -9.72 -4.78 3.10
CA ARG A 110 -11.13 -4.47 3.40
C ARG A 110 -11.66 -3.34 2.53
N GLU A 111 -10.84 -2.33 2.32
CA GLU A 111 -11.18 -1.16 1.55
C GLU A 111 -11.34 -1.49 0.05
N LEU A 112 -10.41 -2.25 -0.53
CA LEU A 112 -10.51 -2.73 -1.90
C LEU A 112 -11.75 -3.60 -2.12
N PHE A 113 -12.09 -4.46 -1.16
CA PHE A 113 -13.30 -5.28 -1.22
C PHE A 113 -14.58 -4.42 -1.20
N ARG A 114 -14.60 -3.35 -0.40
CA ARG A 114 -15.70 -2.38 -0.38
C ARG A 114 -15.81 -1.64 -1.73
N GLN A 115 -14.69 -1.15 -2.24
CA GLN A 115 -14.64 -0.41 -3.51
C GLN A 115 -15.08 -1.27 -4.70
N ASP A 116 -14.79 -2.57 -4.69
CA ASP A 116 -15.28 -3.52 -5.70
C ASP A 116 -16.80 -3.62 -5.75
N ALA A 117 -17.43 -3.73 -4.58
CA ALA A 117 -18.88 -3.70 -4.47
C ALA A 117 -19.47 -2.36 -4.97
N GLU A 118 -18.83 -1.23 -4.64
CA GLU A 118 -19.27 0.10 -5.07
C GLU A 118 -19.12 0.31 -6.57
N LEU A 119 -18.05 -0.23 -7.18
CA LEU A 119 -17.86 -0.17 -8.61
C LEU A 119 -18.98 -0.91 -9.34
N SER A 120 -19.38 -2.08 -8.82
CA SER A 120 -20.48 -2.88 -9.37
C SER A 120 -21.85 -2.21 -9.14
N ASP A 121 -22.09 -1.61 -7.97
CA ASP A 121 -23.30 -0.83 -7.67
C ASP A 121 -23.46 0.35 -8.63
N TYR A 122 -22.37 1.10 -8.87
CA TYR A 122 -22.37 2.20 -9.83
C TYR A 122 -22.75 1.72 -11.24
N TYR A 123 -22.15 0.64 -11.71
CA TYR A 123 -22.44 0.08 -13.03
C TYR A 123 -23.91 -0.31 -13.17
N ASN A 124 -24.45 -0.99 -12.15
CA ASN A 124 -25.81 -1.50 -12.18
C ASN A 124 -26.86 -0.40 -12.06
N HIS A 125 -26.66 0.54 -11.14
CA HIS A 125 -27.74 1.42 -10.69
C HIS A 125 -27.58 2.89 -11.10
N LYS A 126 -26.38 3.33 -11.49
CA LYS A 126 -26.09 4.74 -11.78
C LYS A 126 -25.73 4.98 -13.24
N LEU A 127 -24.88 4.13 -13.81
CA LEU A 127 -24.42 4.25 -15.19
C LEU A 127 -25.60 4.22 -16.18
N ALA A 128 -25.59 5.13 -17.15
CA ALA A 128 -26.64 5.26 -18.15
C ALA A 128 -28.07 5.27 -17.56
N ASN A 129 -28.25 5.94 -16.42
CA ASN A 129 -29.50 5.98 -15.64
C ASN A 129 -30.01 4.61 -15.18
N GLY A 130 -29.10 3.70 -14.81
CA GLY A 130 -29.43 2.37 -14.31
C GLY A 130 -29.88 1.38 -15.37
N LYS A 131 -29.56 1.65 -16.64
CA LYS A 131 -29.92 0.79 -17.79
C LYS A 131 -29.44 -0.65 -17.63
N TRP A 132 -28.30 -0.85 -16.97
CA TRP A 132 -27.59 -2.14 -16.87
C TRP A 132 -27.74 -2.79 -15.50
N ASN A 133 -28.87 -2.56 -14.84
CA ASN A 133 -29.15 -3.18 -13.55
C ASN A 133 -29.01 -4.70 -13.63
N HIS A 134 -28.37 -5.29 -12.60
CA HIS A 134 -28.01 -6.71 -12.48
C HIS A 134 -26.89 -7.23 -13.39
N MET A 135 -26.29 -6.39 -14.25
CA MET A 135 -25.25 -6.86 -15.18
C MET A 135 -23.97 -7.32 -14.45
N MET A 136 -23.65 -6.71 -13.31
CA MET A 136 -22.43 -6.98 -12.52
C MET A 136 -22.69 -7.70 -11.21
N ASP A 137 -23.82 -8.41 -11.08
CA ASP A 137 -24.19 -9.16 -9.87
C ASP A 137 -23.43 -10.49 -9.72
N GLN A 138 -22.66 -10.90 -10.73
CA GLN A 138 -21.94 -12.16 -10.70
C GLN A 138 -20.89 -12.15 -9.57
N THR A 139 -20.94 -13.19 -8.74
CA THR A 139 -19.95 -13.42 -7.69
C THR A 139 -18.62 -13.85 -8.30
N HIS A 140 -17.55 -13.15 -7.93
CA HIS A 140 -16.22 -13.30 -8.55
C HIS A 140 -15.07 -13.28 -7.53
N ILE A 141 -15.36 -13.09 -6.23
CA ILE A 141 -14.35 -13.10 -5.14
C ILE A 141 -14.70 -14.19 -4.12
N GLY A 142 -13.71 -14.99 -3.74
CA GLY A 142 -13.86 -15.95 -2.63
C GLY A 142 -14.18 -17.38 -3.05
N TYR A 143 -13.82 -17.79 -4.27
CA TYR A 143 -13.96 -19.17 -4.73
C TYR A 143 -13.08 -20.11 -3.88
N THR A 144 -13.69 -21.17 -3.34
CA THR A 144 -12.99 -22.23 -2.58
C THR A 144 -13.02 -23.58 -3.29
N GLY A 145 -13.69 -23.65 -4.44
CA GLY A 145 -13.81 -24.83 -5.29
C GLY A 145 -14.26 -24.42 -6.70
N TRP A 146 -14.77 -25.39 -7.47
CA TRP A 146 -15.29 -25.11 -8.82
C TRP A 146 -16.60 -24.30 -8.80
N GLN A 147 -17.44 -24.51 -7.79
CA GLN A 147 -18.72 -23.84 -7.67
C GLN A 147 -18.53 -22.39 -7.19
N GLN A 148 -19.24 -21.46 -7.80
CA GLN A 148 -19.29 -20.07 -7.33
C GLN A 148 -19.88 -20.01 -5.90
N PRO A 149 -19.36 -19.14 -5.02
CA PRO A 149 -20.00 -18.90 -3.74
C PRO A 149 -21.32 -18.13 -3.91
N ASP A 150 -22.18 -18.17 -2.88
CA ASP A 150 -23.47 -17.48 -2.89
C ASP A 150 -23.32 -15.95 -2.88
N SER A 151 -22.17 -15.45 -2.37
CA SER A 151 -21.82 -14.04 -2.36
C SER A 151 -20.31 -13.84 -2.38
N ASN A 152 -19.88 -12.64 -2.79
CA ASN A 152 -18.47 -12.24 -2.71
C ASN A 152 -17.99 -12.35 -1.25
N ALA A 153 -16.86 -13.01 -1.04
CA ALA A 153 -16.27 -13.20 0.29
C ALA A 153 -14.89 -12.57 0.36
N ILE A 154 -14.69 -11.65 1.31
CA ILE A 154 -13.40 -10.99 1.52
C ILE A 154 -12.30 -12.02 1.83
N PRO A 155 -11.09 -11.90 1.24
CA PRO A 155 -9.96 -12.73 1.62
C PRO A 155 -9.62 -12.60 3.11
N SER A 156 -9.26 -13.72 3.74
CA SER A 156 -8.84 -13.71 5.14
C SER A 156 -7.58 -12.86 5.35
N VAL A 157 -7.67 -11.94 6.33
CA VAL A 157 -6.60 -11.05 6.79
C VAL A 157 -6.34 -11.23 8.30
N LEU A 158 -5.11 -10.95 8.70
CA LEU A 158 -4.61 -11.07 10.07
C LEU A 158 -4.30 -9.70 10.66
N GLU A 159 -4.57 -9.53 11.95
CA GLU A 159 -4.17 -8.35 12.72
C GLU A 159 -3.01 -8.73 13.66
N VAL A 160 -2.04 -7.85 13.79
CA VAL A 160 -0.89 -7.97 14.68
C VAL A 160 -1.03 -6.95 15.81
N ALA A 161 -0.79 -7.38 17.06
CA ALA A 161 -0.82 -6.47 18.19
C ALA A 161 0.31 -5.44 18.06
N ASN A 162 -0.03 -4.14 18.13
CA ASN A 162 0.96 -3.10 18.29
C ASN A 162 1.58 -3.27 19.68
N SER A 163 2.83 -3.73 19.76
CA SER A 163 3.57 -3.67 21.02
C SER A 163 3.87 -2.21 21.33
N THR A 164 2.96 -1.52 22.02
CA THR A 164 3.30 -0.29 22.72
C THR A 164 4.41 -0.66 23.71
N PRO A 165 5.63 -0.10 23.58
CA PRO A 165 6.63 -0.26 24.63
C PRO A 165 6.00 0.25 25.93
N PRO A 166 6.13 -0.45 27.07
CA PRO A 166 5.55 0.03 28.31
C PRO A 166 6.08 1.44 28.55
N GLU A 167 5.15 2.39 28.60
CA GLU A 167 5.41 3.77 28.97
C GLU A 167 6.21 3.71 30.28
N ARG A 168 7.46 4.17 30.25
CA ARG A 168 8.25 4.35 31.47
C ARG A 168 7.45 5.34 32.30
N VAL A 169 6.71 4.83 33.28
CA VAL A 169 6.11 5.64 34.34
C VAL A 169 7.28 6.35 34.98
N ALA A 170 7.48 7.61 34.60
CA ALA A 170 8.45 8.49 35.23
C ALA A 170 7.95 8.66 36.66
N GLU A 171 8.53 7.88 37.56
CA GLU A 171 8.33 7.98 38.99
C GLU A 171 8.93 9.31 39.47
N SER A 172 8.15 10.37 39.32
CA SER A 172 8.44 11.69 39.88
C SER A 172 8.10 11.67 41.37
N SER A 173 8.93 10.99 42.17
CA SER A 173 8.99 11.20 43.61
C SER A 173 10.19 12.12 43.91
N ALA A 174 9.94 13.42 43.83
CA ALA A 174 10.89 14.44 44.27
C ALA A 174 11.09 14.33 45.81
N PRO A 175 12.33 14.20 46.32
CA PRO A 175 12.58 14.27 47.75
C PRO A 175 12.53 15.73 48.23
N LYS A 176 11.78 15.95 49.32
CA LYS A 176 11.64 17.24 50.00
C LYS A 176 12.99 17.69 50.56
N ALA A 177 13.51 18.80 50.04
CA ALA A 177 14.76 19.42 50.49
C ALA A 177 14.68 19.83 51.98
N GLN A 178 15.73 19.52 52.75
CA GLN A 178 16.07 20.15 54.02
C GLN A 178 17.38 20.94 53.85
N PRO A 179 17.53 22.12 54.49
CA PRO A 179 18.65 23.01 54.21
C PRO A 179 19.97 22.54 54.85
N ALA A 180 21.05 22.78 54.11
CA ALA A 180 22.42 22.39 54.37
C ALA A 180 23.01 23.01 55.66
N LYS A 181 23.90 22.25 56.32
CA LYS A 181 24.96 22.80 57.18
C LYS A 181 26.30 22.63 56.47
N LEU A 182 26.95 23.75 56.22
CA LEU A 182 28.27 23.91 55.64
C LEU A 182 29.33 23.76 56.73
N THR A 183 30.22 22.76 56.62
CA THR A 183 31.52 22.76 57.30
C THR A 183 32.55 21.99 56.46
N ALA A 184 33.57 22.70 56.00
CA ALA A 184 34.89 22.18 55.61
C ALA A 184 35.92 22.78 56.60
N PRO A 185 37.24 22.45 56.60
CA PRO A 185 38.00 21.50 55.76
C PRO A 185 39.04 20.65 56.54
N ARG A 186 39.71 19.68 55.89
CA ARG A 186 41.20 19.57 55.92
C ARG A 186 41.76 18.52 54.94
N ARG A 187 42.83 18.93 54.25
CA ARG A 187 43.74 18.12 53.43
C ARG A 187 44.66 17.25 54.30
N SER A 188 45.09 16.10 53.78
CA SER A 188 46.51 15.70 53.83
C SER A 188 46.91 14.90 52.60
N LEU A 189 48.08 15.25 52.08
CA LEU A 189 48.76 14.70 50.90
C LEU A 189 49.45 13.36 51.22
N GLY A 190 49.58 12.52 50.18
CA GLY A 190 50.39 11.30 50.18
C GLY A 190 50.85 10.96 48.76
N SER A 191 51.96 11.56 48.37
CA SER A 191 52.83 11.35 47.20
C SER A 191 53.20 9.88 46.90
N VAL A 192 53.28 9.48 45.61
CA VAL A 192 54.53 9.07 44.87
C VAL A 192 54.64 7.52 44.78
N ASP A 193 54.95 6.82 43.68
CA ASP A 193 55.78 7.06 42.48
C ASP A 193 55.41 6.10 41.31
N GLY A 194 55.86 6.43 40.08
CA GLY A 194 55.78 5.61 38.84
C GLY A 194 56.81 4.46 38.79
N PRO A 195 57.24 3.91 37.61
CA PRO A 195 57.27 4.45 36.23
C PRO A 195 56.55 3.56 35.17
N ARG A 196 56.02 4.05 34.04
CA ARG A 196 56.66 4.44 32.76
C ARG A 196 57.63 3.41 32.14
N THR A 197 57.26 2.90 30.96
CA THR A 197 58.13 2.81 29.78
C THR A 197 57.31 2.97 28.50
N ASP A 198 57.86 3.77 27.60
CA ASP A 198 57.33 4.26 26.33
C ASP A 198 57.41 3.20 25.21
N ALA A 199 56.43 3.15 24.30
CA ALA A 199 56.50 3.59 22.89
C ALA A 199 57.44 2.80 21.99
N LEU A 200 56.96 2.40 20.81
CA LEU A 200 57.66 2.54 19.53
C LEU A 200 56.66 2.34 18.36
N SER A 201 56.66 3.32 17.47
CA SER A 201 55.99 3.40 16.17
C SER A 201 56.65 2.49 15.12
N HIS A 202 55.92 2.15 14.05
CA HIS A 202 56.45 2.05 12.68
C HIS A 202 55.31 2.19 11.66
N ASP A 203 55.57 3.03 10.66
CA ASP A 203 54.70 3.41 9.53
C ASP A 203 54.79 2.44 8.33
N ASP A 204 53.83 2.62 7.42
CA ASP A 204 53.79 2.39 5.97
C ASP A 204 53.77 0.95 5.39
N PHE A 205 52.67 0.61 4.67
CA PHE A 205 52.69 0.47 3.19
C PHE A 205 51.29 0.27 2.57
N SER A 206 51.16 0.75 1.33
CA SER A 206 50.00 0.94 0.45
C SER A 206 49.19 -0.31 0.02
N GLY A 207 47.94 -0.09 -0.43
CA GLY A 207 47.22 -1.05 -1.26
C GLY A 207 45.79 -0.64 -1.58
N ASP A 208 45.57 -0.15 -2.80
CA ASP A 208 44.29 0.26 -3.38
C ASP A 208 43.22 -0.84 -3.38
N GLY A 209 41.97 -0.45 -3.12
CA GLY A 209 40.78 -1.30 -3.29
C GLY A 209 39.52 -0.44 -3.30
N GLU A 210 39.01 -0.14 -4.49
CA GLU A 210 37.70 0.48 -4.71
C GLU A 210 36.59 -0.31 -4.01
N GLU A 211 35.90 0.31 -3.05
CA GLU A 211 34.58 -0.14 -2.61
C GLU A 211 33.60 1.04 -2.74
N ARG A 212 32.76 0.96 -3.78
CA ARG A 212 31.70 1.93 -4.03
C ARG A 212 30.55 1.64 -3.08
N ASP A 213 30.52 2.33 -1.96
CA ASP A 213 29.32 2.49 -1.15
C ASP A 213 28.30 3.35 -1.90
N ALA A 214 27.26 2.70 -2.42
CA ALA A 214 26.04 3.34 -2.88
C ALA A 214 24.81 2.53 -2.45
N ALA A 215 24.67 2.31 -1.14
CA ALA A 215 23.39 1.95 -0.53
C ALA A 215 22.60 3.25 -0.24
N ALA A 216 22.20 3.96 -1.29
CA ALA A 216 21.17 4.98 -1.18
C ALA A 216 19.81 4.30 -1.27
N GLY A 217 19.10 4.28 -0.14
CA GLY A 217 17.74 3.76 -0.05
C GLY A 217 16.81 4.46 -1.02
N PHE A 218 16.42 3.76 -2.08
CA PHE A 218 15.32 4.15 -2.95
C PHE A 218 14.06 3.43 -2.45
N SER A 219 13.39 4.05 -1.47
CA SER A 219 12.03 3.68 -1.12
C SER A 219 11.12 4.20 -2.22
N SER A 220 10.86 3.37 -3.25
CA SER A 220 9.79 3.65 -4.20
C SER A 220 8.47 3.72 -3.43
N PRO A 221 7.70 4.82 -3.51
CA PRO A 221 6.40 4.88 -2.86
C PRO A 221 5.53 3.78 -3.44
N GLY A 222 5.06 2.89 -2.56
CA GLY A 222 4.05 1.91 -2.93
C GLY A 222 2.79 2.62 -3.38
N ILE A 223 1.99 1.93 -4.18
CA ILE A 223 0.71 2.41 -4.75
C ILE A 223 -0.16 3.12 -3.70
N SER A 224 -0.08 2.77 -2.42
CA SER A 224 -0.80 3.47 -1.34
C SER A 224 -0.49 4.97 -1.22
N ASP A 225 0.74 5.45 -1.40
CA ASP A 225 1.07 6.88 -1.14
C ASP A 225 0.63 7.81 -2.28
N VAL A 226 0.59 7.31 -3.52
CA VAL A 226 0.14 8.07 -4.70
C VAL A 226 -1.36 7.86 -4.94
N ALA A 227 -1.87 6.66 -4.65
CA ALA A 227 -3.28 6.34 -4.79
C ALA A 227 -4.11 6.94 -3.63
N ASP A 228 -3.60 7.09 -2.40
CA ASP A 228 -4.35 7.75 -1.30
C ASP A 228 -4.58 9.26 -1.59
N GLN A 229 -3.74 9.91 -2.40
CA GLN A 229 -3.95 11.31 -2.83
C GLN A 229 -4.91 11.46 -4.01
N HIS A 230 -4.97 10.49 -4.93
CA HIS A 230 -5.88 10.52 -6.07
C HIS A 230 -7.27 9.93 -5.75
N TRP A 231 -7.34 8.88 -4.93
CA TRP A 231 -8.61 8.24 -4.54
C TRP A 231 -9.44 9.07 -3.56
N ARG A 232 -8.80 9.83 -2.64
CA ARG A 232 -9.53 10.78 -1.78
C ARG A 232 -10.17 11.95 -2.53
N ARG A 233 -9.73 12.24 -3.76
CA ARG A 233 -10.31 13.31 -4.60
C ARG A 233 -11.39 12.80 -5.56
N GLY A 234 -11.55 11.47 -5.69
CA GLY A 234 -12.54 10.85 -6.57
C GLY A 234 -13.83 10.40 -5.87
N GLY A 235 -13.93 10.57 -4.55
CA GLY A 235 -15.15 10.31 -3.77
C GLY A 235 -15.98 11.59 -3.58
N ASP A 236 -16.98 11.77 -4.43
CA ASP A 236 -18.19 12.59 -4.27
C ASP A 236 -18.32 13.50 -3.04
N ALA A 237 -17.60 14.63 -3.04
CA ALA A 237 -17.98 15.81 -2.25
C ALA A 237 -18.22 17.04 -3.14
N ASP A 238 -17.54 17.16 -4.29
CA ASP A 238 -17.70 18.29 -5.22
C ASP A 238 -18.83 18.11 -6.25
N PHE A 239 -19.34 16.89 -6.46
CA PHE A 239 -20.40 16.63 -7.44
C PHE A 239 -21.78 17.16 -7.00
N ILE A 240 -22.03 17.27 -5.70
CA ILE A 240 -23.28 17.83 -5.13
C ILE A 240 -23.28 19.37 -5.15
N ALA A 241 -22.11 20.01 -5.11
CA ALA A 241 -22.02 21.48 -5.05
C ALA A 241 -22.27 22.14 -6.41
N VAL A 242 -21.88 21.51 -7.52
CA VAL A 242 -22.06 22.07 -8.87
C VAL A 242 -23.51 21.95 -9.36
N LEU A 243 -24.28 20.96 -8.88
CA LEU A 243 -25.69 20.80 -9.25
C LEU A 243 -26.68 21.69 -8.47
N LYS A 244 -26.25 22.33 -7.37
CA LYS A 244 -27.09 23.27 -6.59
C LYS A 244 -26.95 24.75 -6.99
N LEU A 245 -26.13 25.05 -8.00
CA LEU A 245 -25.93 26.42 -8.50
C LEU A 245 -26.60 26.70 -9.85
N GLN A 246 -27.36 25.75 -10.42
CA GLN A 246 -28.10 25.92 -11.67
C GLN A 246 -29.59 25.47 -11.62
N SER A 247 -30.21 25.47 -10.43
CA SER A 247 -31.67 25.30 -10.29
C SER A 247 -32.33 26.55 -9.74
#